data_AF-A0A0Q6T5X7-F1
#
_entry.id   AF-A0A0Q6T5X7-F1
#
_cell.length_a   1.000
_cell.length_b   1.000
_cell.length_c   1.000
_cell.angle_alpha   90.00
_cell.angle_beta   90.00
_cell.angle_gamma   90.00
#
_symmetry.space_group_name_H-M   'P 1'
#
loop_
_entity.id
_entity.type
_entity.pdbx_description
1 polymer ?
#
loop_
_entity_poly.entity_id
_entity_poly.type
_entity_poly.pdbx_seq_one_letter_code
_entity_poly.pdbx_strand_id
1 'polypeptide(L)'
;MSYKNIQFFAYVLNTGFGTANGAQVYLGLDDPAADIKARCALMQRAMEAARQSTNAGPDTLKVFMAPEFFFRGVTGAYEMSHAVGDANPGPDAVSVVSALQQLASDPQWADWLFVFGSIVGKSAPDAPNGKQEAYNVVLVQAGGQANAGEQGARVVLKEWKSTIDFITRPAVLPANTPAGMLYDDMVEYMSSSAASWYAENDKLNGAVGSDTQQYPYDGGGIFPSSGLTFGLEVCLDHLEGRLSGAQLPGEPQIQVQLVPSCGMDLRAASLVIGPSGLIFGCDGLGRGAAAYQVAGNAIVTIHSSVTALDASDLPADGGGAPVAIASLFPVGAATGRCGVRPALNTADAGAVAGAIVTYDPVAVPQPAVVPGQIRTWVWNWPDIQVQFALLYDGAGIFERLLCRMVSTTFQLNRFWYAVPDRDKVTMRGTDTDGMEGTVALRRVAGSNPYHYGIECTANLGDFQFSGIAFEFDREIDTTPATVGFTAV
;
A
#
# COMPACT_ATOMS: atom_id res chain seq x y z
N MET A 1 21.95 -6.67 -11.63
CA MET A 1 22.74 -7.70 -10.92
C MET A 1 21.77 -8.61 -10.19
N SER A 2 22.09 -9.89 -10.00
CA SER A 2 21.30 -10.77 -9.13
C SER A 2 21.97 -10.83 -7.76
N TYR A 3 21.31 -10.32 -6.72
CA TYR A 3 21.79 -10.43 -5.36
C TYR A 3 21.75 -11.89 -4.88
N LYS A 4 22.72 -12.28 -4.05
CA LYS A 4 22.76 -13.62 -3.42
C LYS A 4 22.06 -13.62 -2.06
N ASN A 5 22.17 -12.51 -1.35
CA ASN A 5 21.60 -12.32 -0.03
C ASN A 5 20.75 -11.06 0.02
N ILE A 6 19.96 -10.95 1.07
CA ILE A 6 19.20 -9.78 1.44
C ILE A 6 19.40 -9.50 2.94
N GLN A 7 19.52 -8.24 3.29
CA GLN A 7 19.68 -7.77 4.67
C GLN A 7 18.65 -6.70 4.97
N PHE A 8 17.95 -6.81 6.10
CA PHE A 8 16.91 -5.87 6.51
C PHE A 8 17.43 -4.87 7.55
N PHE A 9 16.94 -3.63 7.46
CA PHE A 9 17.20 -2.53 8.40
C PHE A 9 15.88 -1.84 8.73
N ALA A 10 15.48 -1.84 10.00
CA ALA A 10 14.29 -1.13 10.43
C ALA A 10 14.67 0.14 11.18
N TYR A 11 14.08 1.26 10.81
CA TYR A 11 14.17 2.48 11.59
C TYR A 11 12.99 2.55 12.56
N VAL A 12 13.21 2.14 13.81
CA VAL A 12 12.18 2.09 14.84
C VAL A 12 12.11 3.43 15.57
N LEU A 13 10.97 4.10 15.42
CA LEU A 13 10.65 5.41 15.97
C LEU A 13 9.14 5.47 16.26
N ASN A 14 8.70 6.26 17.25
CA ASN A 14 7.26 6.48 17.41
C ASN A 14 6.75 7.46 16.36
N THR A 15 5.82 7.04 15.51
CA THR A 15 5.18 7.88 14.48
C THR A 15 3.68 8.10 14.72
N GLY A 16 3.19 7.64 15.87
CA GLY A 16 1.83 7.86 16.34
C GLY A 16 1.55 9.31 16.71
N PHE A 17 0.38 9.53 17.31
CA PHE A 17 -0.01 10.85 17.78
C PHE A 17 0.84 11.30 18.98
N GLY A 18 1.12 12.60 19.03
CA GLY A 18 1.59 13.26 20.24
C GLY A 18 0.45 13.48 21.24
N THR A 19 0.81 13.97 22.43
CA THR A 19 -0.15 14.43 23.42
C THR A 19 0.15 15.87 23.79
N ALA A 20 -0.86 16.75 23.71
CA ALA A 20 -0.77 18.12 24.22
C ALA A 20 -2.01 18.41 25.08
N ASN A 21 -1.79 18.86 26.31
CA ASN A 21 -2.87 19.16 27.28
C ASN A 21 -3.89 18.01 27.45
N GLY A 22 -3.42 16.76 27.37
CA GLY A 22 -4.27 15.56 27.50
C GLY A 22 -5.08 15.18 26.25
N ALA A 23 -4.95 15.92 25.14
CA ALA A 23 -5.54 15.60 23.86
C ALA A 23 -4.50 15.06 22.87
N GLN A 24 -4.95 14.20 21.95
CA GLN A 24 -4.11 13.76 20.83
C GLN A 24 -3.84 14.93 19.88
N VAL A 25 -2.61 15.02 19.37
CA VAL A 25 -2.19 16.00 18.37
C VAL A 25 -1.34 15.33 17.30
N TYR A 26 -1.38 15.86 16.08
CA TYR A 26 -0.31 15.57 15.12
C TYR A 26 0.92 16.40 15.48
N LEU A 27 2.10 15.83 15.26
CA LEU A 27 3.37 16.51 15.47
C LEU A 27 3.97 16.88 14.11
N GLY A 28 4.58 18.05 14.05
CA GLY A 28 5.21 18.60 12.88
C GLY A 28 5.48 20.10 13.05
N LEU A 29 6.21 20.69 12.12
CA LEU A 29 6.42 22.13 12.06
C LEU A 29 5.27 22.82 11.33
N ASP A 30 5.05 24.10 11.66
CA ASP A 30 3.97 24.91 11.07
C ASP A 30 4.19 25.19 9.58
N ASP A 31 5.44 25.32 9.14
CA ASP A 31 5.81 25.41 7.74
C ASP A 31 6.04 24.01 7.15
N PRO A 32 5.20 23.56 6.20
CA PRO A 32 5.35 22.25 5.57
C PRO A 32 6.73 22.03 4.94
N ALA A 33 7.33 23.05 4.32
CA ALA A 33 8.63 22.91 3.67
C ALA A 33 9.74 22.66 4.71
N ALA A 34 9.76 23.42 5.80
CA ALA A 34 10.67 23.18 6.92
C ALA A 34 10.45 21.81 7.58
N ASP A 35 9.19 21.39 7.77
CA ASP A 35 8.85 20.08 8.34
C ASP A 35 9.39 18.93 7.47
N ILE A 36 9.18 18.99 6.16
CA ILE A 36 9.67 17.99 5.19
C ILE A 36 11.19 17.93 5.22
N LYS A 37 11.87 19.08 5.18
CA LYS A 37 13.34 19.12 5.25
C LYS A 37 13.88 18.52 6.54
N ALA A 38 13.26 18.84 7.69
CA ALA A 38 13.69 18.30 8.98
C ALA A 38 13.49 16.77 9.03
N ARG A 39 12.34 16.26 8.59
CA ARG A 39 12.09 14.80 8.50
C ARG A 39 13.05 14.12 7.52
N CYS A 40 13.37 14.75 6.39
CA CYS A 40 14.36 14.24 5.44
C CYS A 40 15.77 14.21 6.05
N ALA A 41 16.18 15.25 6.79
CA ALA A 41 17.46 15.26 7.49
C ALA A 41 17.55 14.14 8.54
N LEU A 42 16.44 13.86 9.25
CA LEU A 42 16.38 12.73 10.18
C LEU A 42 16.45 11.38 9.45
N MET A 43 15.72 11.24 8.35
CA MET A 43 15.75 10.05 7.50
C MET A 43 17.16 9.77 6.98
N GLN A 44 17.85 10.80 6.51
CA GLN A 44 19.23 10.71 6.05
C GLN A 44 20.16 10.17 7.16
N ARG A 45 20.07 10.71 8.38
CA ARG A 45 20.83 10.19 9.54
C ARG A 45 20.55 8.71 9.80
N ALA A 46 19.28 8.29 9.67
CA ALA A 46 18.87 6.89 9.82
C ALA A 46 19.44 5.98 8.73
N MET A 47 19.43 6.43 7.47
CA MET A 47 20.05 5.71 6.35
C MET A 47 21.55 5.55 6.56
N GLU A 48 22.24 6.60 7.03
CA GLU A 48 23.68 6.58 7.29
C GLU A 48 24.05 5.67 8.46
N ALA A 49 23.24 5.67 9.53
CA ALA A 49 23.41 4.73 10.64
C ALA A 49 23.23 3.27 10.18
N ALA A 50 22.23 2.98 9.34
CA ALA A 50 22.05 1.66 8.74
C ALA A 50 23.23 1.26 7.84
N ARG A 51 23.77 2.20 7.07
CA ARG A 51 24.97 1.96 6.24
C ARG A 51 26.21 1.70 7.07
N GLN A 52 26.31 2.28 8.26
CA GLN A 52 27.44 2.04 9.17
C GLN A 52 27.28 0.72 9.95
N SER A 53 26.05 0.24 10.16
CA SER A 53 25.79 -1.02 10.87
C SER A 53 25.85 -2.25 9.97
N THR A 54 25.79 -2.10 8.64
CA THR A 54 25.91 -3.24 7.72
C THR A 54 27.33 -3.82 7.71
N ASN A 55 27.41 -5.14 7.66
CA ASN A 55 28.63 -5.91 7.40
C ASN A 55 28.56 -6.63 6.03
N ALA A 56 27.53 -6.36 5.24
CA ALA A 56 27.26 -7.10 4.01
C ALA A 56 27.91 -6.44 2.78
N GLY A 57 28.40 -7.30 1.87
CA GLY A 57 29.06 -6.88 0.64
C GLY A 57 28.09 -6.40 -0.46
N PRO A 58 28.63 -6.05 -1.64
CA PRO A 58 27.82 -5.59 -2.78
C PRO A 58 26.97 -6.69 -3.43
N ASP A 59 27.15 -7.96 -3.06
CA ASP A 59 26.30 -9.07 -3.53
C ASP A 59 25.02 -9.27 -2.69
N THR A 60 24.76 -8.34 -1.77
CA THR A 60 23.64 -8.39 -0.82
C THR A 60 22.75 -7.17 -0.98
N LEU A 61 21.46 -7.39 -1.28
CA LEU A 61 20.46 -6.32 -1.30
C LEU A 61 20.17 -5.84 0.12
N LYS A 62 20.25 -4.53 0.37
CA LYS A 62 19.98 -3.94 1.68
C LYS A 62 18.62 -3.26 1.64
N VAL A 63 17.68 -3.72 2.46
CA VAL A 63 16.32 -3.18 2.49
C VAL A 63 16.13 -2.38 3.78
N PHE A 64 16.04 -1.07 3.65
CA PHE A 64 15.77 -0.15 4.75
C PHE A 64 14.26 0.16 4.80
N MET A 65 13.67 0.14 5.99
CA MET A 65 12.27 0.46 6.18
C MET A 65 12.03 1.35 7.40
N ALA A 66 11.31 2.44 7.19
CA ALA A 66 10.72 3.26 8.24
C ALA A 66 9.22 2.94 8.41
N PRO A 67 8.62 3.24 9.57
CA PRO A 67 7.23 2.90 9.86
C PRO A 67 6.22 3.79 9.13
N GLU A 68 4.95 3.40 9.16
CA GLU A 68 3.82 4.21 8.71
C GLU A 68 3.81 5.59 9.41
N PHE A 69 3.28 6.62 8.75
CA PHE A 69 3.12 7.99 9.23
C PHE A 69 4.42 8.75 9.51
N PHE A 70 5.55 8.29 8.97
CA PHE A 70 6.81 9.02 9.11
C PHE A 70 6.69 10.45 8.56
N PHE A 71 6.02 10.61 7.42
CA PHE A 71 5.72 11.90 6.79
C PHE A 71 4.24 12.24 6.99
N ARG A 72 3.93 12.72 8.19
CA ARG A 72 2.61 13.25 8.57
C ARG A 72 2.78 14.61 9.23
N GLY A 73 2.35 15.67 8.54
CA GLY A 73 2.49 17.05 9.02
C GLY A 73 1.61 17.40 10.23
N VAL A 74 1.80 18.61 10.76
CA VAL A 74 1.09 19.11 11.98
C VAL A 74 -0.43 19.20 11.83
N THR A 75 -0.94 19.18 10.60
CA THR A 75 -2.37 19.14 10.27
C THR A 75 -2.91 17.74 9.99
N GLY A 76 -2.09 16.70 10.11
CA GLY A 76 -2.46 15.30 9.86
C GLY A 76 -2.23 14.81 8.42
N ALA A 77 -1.99 15.72 7.48
CA ALA A 77 -1.55 15.42 6.12
C ALA A 77 -0.96 16.68 5.46
N TYR A 78 -0.08 16.49 4.46
CA TYR A 78 0.42 17.56 3.61
C TYR A 78 -0.50 17.79 2.41
N GLU A 79 -0.57 19.02 1.91
CA GLU A 79 -1.15 19.27 0.59
C GLU A 79 -0.44 18.43 -0.49
N MET A 80 -1.16 18.00 -1.54
CA MET A 80 -0.55 17.15 -2.58
C MET A 80 0.70 17.75 -3.23
N SER A 81 0.76 19.08 -3.40
CA SER A 81 1.96 19.77 -3.90
C SER A 81 3.20 19.54 -3.02
N HIS A 82 3.02 19.37 -1.71
CA HIS A 82 4.08 19.04 -0.76
C HIS A 82 4.27 17.52 -0.58
N ALA A 83 3.23 16.71 -0.72
CA ALA A 83 3.35 15.26 -0.59
C ALA A 83 4.08 14.64 -1.80
N VAL A 84 3.56 14.88 -3.01
CA VAL A 84 4.06 14.26 -4.25
C VAL A 84 4.85 15.25 -5.13
N GLY A 85 4.51 16.53 -5.08
CA GLY A 85 5.12 17.56 -5.93
C GLY A 85 4.17 18.11 -6.98
N ASP A 86 4.47 19.32 -7.45
CA ASP A 86 3.78 19.92 -8.59
C ASP A 86 4.39 19.47 -9.91
N ALA A 87 3.59 19.43 -10.96
CA ALA A 87 4.07 19.14 -12.32
C ALA A 87 5.05 20.21 -12.85
N ASN A 88 4.94 21.44 -12.34
CA ASN A 88 5.81 22.56 -12.67
C ASN A 88 6.31 23.18 -11.36
N PRO A 89 7.22 22.51 -10.63
CA PRO A 89 7.68 23.01 -9.36
C PRO A 89 8.43 24.32 -9.56
N GLY A 90 8.10 25.33 -8.77
CA GLY A 90 8.96 26.50 -8.62
C GLY A 90 10.34 26.09 -8.07
N PRO A 91 11.37 26.96 -8.20
CA PRO A 91 12.74 26.63 -7.75
C PRO A 91 12.84 26.31 -6.25
N ASP A 92 11.88 26.77 -5.45
CA ASP A 92 11.82 26.57 -4.00
C ASP A 92 10.76 25.53 -3.58
N ALA A 93 10.08 24.89 -4.52
CA ALA A 93 9.06 23.88 -4.21
C ALA A 93 9.73 22.62 -3.67
N VAL A 94 9.34 22.20 -2.46
CA VAL A 94 9.83 20.98 -1.82
C VAL A 94 8.68 20.00 -1.73
N SER A 95 8.86 18.80 -2.28
CA SER A 95 7.96 17.68 -2.02
C SER A 95 8.66 16.55 -1.29
N VAL A 96 7.91 15.77 -0.51
CA VAL A 96 8.43 14.61 0.19
C VAL A 96 9.02 13.60 -0.80
N VAL A 97 8.28 13.28 -1.87
CA VAL A 97 8.75 12.33 -2.89
C VAL A 97 10.07 12.78 -3.54
N SER A 98 10.15 14.03 -4.00
CA SER A 98 11.36 14.53 -4.66
C SER A 98 12.56 14.58 -3.71
N ALA A 99 12.36 15.00 -2.46
CA ALA A 99 13.41 15.05 -1.44
C ALA A 99 13.94 13.64 -1.11
N LEU A 100 13.06 12.65 -0.94
CA LEU A 100 13.44 11.27 -0.67
C LEU A 100 14.18 10.61 -1.85
N GLN A 101 13.73 10.86 -3.07
CA GLN A 101 14.42 10.40 -4.28
C GLN A 101 15.83 11.00 -4.36
N GLN A 102 15.98 12.29 -4.03
CA GLN A 102 17.27 12.96 -3.98
C GLN A 102 18.17 12.36 -2.89
N LEU A 103 17.65 11.98 -1.72
CA LEU A 103 18.44 11.32 -0.67
C LEU A 103 19.01 9.96 -1.12
N ALA A 104 18.20 9.18 -1.84
CA ALA A 104 18.59 7.86 -2.35
C ALA A 104 19.42 7.92 -3.64
N SER A 105 19.66 9.10 -4.21
CA SER A 105 20.27 9.29 -5.54
C SER A 105 21.75 8.88 -5.60
N ASP A 106 22.50 9.08 -4.51
CA ASP A 106 23.95 8.91 -4.47
C ASP A 106 24.37 7.47 -4.77
N PRO A 107 25.36 7.23 -5.66
CA PRO A 107 25.87 5.89 -5.98
C PRO A 107 26.25 5.00 -4.80
N GLN A 108 26.58 5.58 -3.63
CA GLN A 108 26.83 4.80 -2.41
C GLN A 108 25.63 3.93 -1.98
N TRP A 109 24.43 4.25 -2.48
CA TRP A 109 23.18 3.56 -2.21
C TRP A 109 22.80 2.52 -3.28
N ALA A 110 23.67 2.21 -4.24
CA ALA A 110 23.34 1.33 -5.38
C ALA A 110 22.76 -0.04 -4.99
N ASP A 111 23.19 -0.60 -3.85
CA ASP A 111 22.74 -1.91 -3.36
C ASP A 111 21.61 -1.82 -2.33
N TRP A 112 20.88 -0.69 -2.29
CA TRP A 112 19.82 -0.42 -1.32
C TRP A 112 18.44 -0.31 -1.97
N LEU A 113 17.43 -0.77 -1.24
CA LEU A 113 16.03 -0.49 -1.48
C LEU A 113 15.47 0.19 -0.23
N PHE A 114 14.93 1.39 -0.39
CA PHE A 114 14.36 2.18 0.70
C PHE A 114 12.85 2.12 0.67
N VAL A 115 12.26 1.85 1.83
CA VAL A 115 10.83 1.99 2.12
C VAL A 115 10.72 3.09 3.17
N PHE A 116 10.46 4.33 2.75
CA PHE A 116 10.63 5.51 3.60
C PHE A 116 9.55 5.72 4.67
N GLY A 117 8.75 4.69 4.95
CA GLY A 117 7.51 4.85 5.69
C GLY A 117 6.44 5.50 4.82
N SER A 118 5.31 5.84 5.43
CA SER A 118 4.21 6.43 4.69
C SER A 118 4.14 7.96 4.76
N ILE A 119 3.57 8.53 3.70
CA ILE A 119 3.33 9.94 3.45
C ILE A 119 1.82 10.13 3.44
N VAL A 120 1.31 11.00 4.29
CA VAL A 120 -0.12 11.35 4.29
C VAL A 120 -0.31 12.63 3.50
N GLY A 121 -0.96 12.53 2.35
CA GLY A 121 -1.31 13.64 1.45
C GLY A 121 -2.80 13.95 1.50
N LYS A 122 -3.18 15.18 1.14
CA LYS A 122 -4.57 15.61 1.01
C LYS A 122 -4.78 16.51 -0.20
N SER A 123 -5.89 16.32 -0.92
CA SER A 123 -6.27 17.20 -2.05
C SER A 123 -6.95 18.47 -1.55
N ALA A 124 -7.11 19.48 -2.42
CA ALA A 124 -7.97 20.62 -2.12
C ALA A 124 -9.41 20.13 -1.81
N PRO A 125 -10.20 20.86 -1.01
CA PRO A 125 -11.58 20.47 -0.68
C PRO A 125 -12.49 20.54 -1.92
N ASP A 126 -12.41 19.51 -2.76
CA ASP A 126 -13.16 19.38 -4.01
C ASP A 126 -14.21 18.25 -3.93
N ALA A 127 -14.28 17.51 -2.81
CA ALA A 127 -15.25 16.45 -2.66
C ALA A 127 -16.68 17.04 -2.56
N PRO A 128 -17.68 16.50 -3.29
CA PRO A 128 -19.05 17.01 -3.29
C PRO A 128 -19.73 17.05 -1.91
N ASN A 129 -19.20 16.29 -0.95
CA ASN A 129 -19.67 16.19 0.43
C ASN A 129 -19.00 17.20 1.39
N GLY A 130 -18.09 18.05 0.90
CA GLY A 130 -17.34 19.01 1.71
C GLY A 130 -16.21 18.39 2.55
N LYS A 131 -15.89 17.10 2.34
CA LYS A 131 -14.75 16.43 2.96
C LYS A 131 -13.47 16.69 2.17
N GLN A 132 -12.35 16.45 2.82
CA GLN A 132 -11.05 16.51 2.18
C GLN A 132 -10.63 15.08 1.81
N GLU A 133 -10.24 14.85 0.56
CA GLU A 133 -9.70 13.54 0.19
C GLU A 133 -8.31 13.40 0.81
N ALA A 134 -8.04 12.26 1.43
CA ALA A 134 -6.73 11.96 2.00
C ALA A 134 -6.18 10.64 1.48
N TYR A 135 -4.87 10.62 1.29
CA TYR A 135 -4.11 9.54 0.69
C TYR A 135 -3.00 9.15 1.67
N ASN A 136 -2.79 7.86 1.89
CA ASN A 136 -1.69 7.36 2.73
C ASN A 136 -0.81 6.45 1.87
N VAL A 137 0.32 6.98 1.40
CA VAL A 137 1.16 6.33 0.38
C VAL A 137 2.53 5.98 0.90
N VAL A 138 3.14 4.91 0.42
CA VAL A 138 4.53 4.52 0.72
C VAL A 138 5.36 4.62 -0.55
N LEU A 139 6.44 5.40 -0.49
CA LEU A 139 7.45 5.45 -1.53
C LEU A 139 8.50 4.36 -1.28
N VAL A 140 8.64 3.48 -2.26
CA VAL A 140 9.74 2.52 -2.37
C VAL A 140 10.72 3.01 -3.42
N GLN A 141 12.00 3.13 -3.08
CA GLN A 141 13.02 3.71 -3.96
C GLN A 141 14.27 2.83 -4.01
N ALA A 142 14.68 2.43 -5.22
CA ALA A 142 16.00 1.85 -5.45
C ALA A 142 17.08 2.94 -5.32
N GLY A 143 18.10 2.67 -4.52
CA GLY A 143 19.20 3.60 -4.27
C GLY A 143 20.25 3.63 -5.39
N GLY A 144 21.08 4.67 -5.39
CA GLY A 144 22.15 4.88 -6.37
C GLY A 144 21.67 5.19 -7.78
N GLN A 145 20.38 5.45 -7.95
CA GLN A 145 19.76 5.73 -9.23
C GLN A 145 19.28 7.16 -9.32
N ALA A 146 20.24 8.10 -9.26
CA ALA A 146 20.00 9.54 -9.18
C ALA A 146 18.99 10.14 -10.15
N ASN A 147 18.74 9.47 -11.27
CA ASN A 147 17.83 9.93 -12.32
C ASN A 147 16.88 8.83 -12.82
N ALA A 148 16.66 7.75 -12.06
CA ALA A 148 15.75 6.71 -12.55
C ALA A 148 14.29 7.18 -12.60
N GLY A 149 13.94 8.29 -11.93
CA GLY A 149 12.58 8.80 -11.89
C GLY A 149 11.62 7.67 -11.52
N GLU A 150 10.58 7.49 -12.33
CA GLU A 150 9.59 6.43 -12.14
C GLU A 150 10.16 5.00 -12.27
N GLN A 151 11.29 4.80 -12.96
CA GLN A 151 11.85 3.47 -13.19
C GLN A 151 12.39 2.84 -11.90
N GLY A 152 12.94 3.66 -11.00
CA GLY A 152 13.52 3.23 -9.72
C GLY A 152 12.60 3.39 -8.52
N ALA A 153 11.43 3.99 -8.72
CA ALA A 153 10.46 4.28 -7.68
C ALA A 153 9.22 3.39 -7.81
N ARG A 154 8.55 3.10 -6.69
CA ARG A 154 7.21 2.52 -6.65
C ARG A 154 6.42 3.23 -5.57
N VAL A 155 5.16 3.56 -5.84
CA VAL A 155 4.25 4.12 -4.85
C VAL A 155 3.13 3.12 -4.59
N VAL A 156 3.01 2.74 -3.33
CA VAL A 156 1.96 1.85 -2.83
C VAL A 156 0.97 2.69 -2.03
N LEU A 157 -0.30 2.69 -2.40
CA LEU A 157 -1.35 3.43 -1.69
C LEU A 157 -2.04 2.49 -0.71
N LYS A 158 -2.12 2.85 0.56
CA LYS A 158 -2.82 2.08 1.58
C LYS A 158 -4.31 1.95 1.26
N GLU A 159 -4.84 0.75 1.35
CA GLU A 159 -6.22 0.43 0.94
C GLU A 159 -7.25 0.78 2.02
N TRP A 160 -6.99 0.45 3.29
CA TRP A 160 -7.97 0.64 4.37
C TRP A 160 -7.57 1.72 5.37
N LYS A 161 -8.49 2.66 5.63
CA LYS A 161 -8.36 3.61 6.74
C LYS A 161 -8.44 2.91 8.09
N SER A 162 -7.45 3.10 8.94
CA SER A 162 -7.46 2.66 10.34
C SER A 162 -7.85 3.78 11.30
N THR A 163 -8.15 3.44 12.55
CA THR A 163 -8.52 4.41 13.58
C THR A 163 -7.38 5.33 14.02
N ILE A 164 -6.14 5.06 13.61
CA ILE A 164 -4.96 5.88 13.92
C ILE A 164 -4.49 6.74 12.72
N ASP A 165 -5.15 6.64 11.56
CA ASP A 165 -4.84 7.53 10.43
C ASP A 165 -5.17 8.98 10.79
N PHE A 166 -6.34 9.21 11.40
CA PHE A 166 -6.81 10.54 11.79
C PHE A 166 -7.33 10.57 13.22
N ILE A 167 -7.14 11.72 13.87
CA ILE A 167 -7.63 11.98 15.22
C ILE A 167 -9.16 12.13 15.19
N THR A 168 -9.83 11.50 16.15
CA THR A 168 -11.26 11.73 16.39
C THR A 168 -11.49 13.16 16.85
N ARG A 169 -12.39 13.88 16.19
CA ARG A 169 -12.72 15.27 16.57
C ARG A 169 -13.26 15.34 17.99
N PRO A 170 -12.66 16.14 18.89
CA PRO A 170 -13.23 16.36 20.21
C PRO A 170 -14.48 17.25 20.11
N ALA A 171 -15.41 17.13 21.06
CA ALA A 171 -16.61 17.96 21.12
C ALA A 171 -16.31 19.46 21.28
N VAL A 172 -15.17 19.79 21.90
CA VAL A 172 -14.65 21.15 22.04
C VAL A 172 -13.22 21.16 21.52
N LEU A 173 -12.95 21.98 20.51
CA LEU A 173 -11.61 22.13 19.95
C LEU A 173 -10.69 22.84 20.96
N PRO A 174 -9.45 22.35 21.18
CA PRO A 174 -8.45 23.07 21.96
C PRO A 174 -8.20 24.48 21.41
N ALA A 175 -7.95 25.45 22.31
CA ALA A 175 -7.82 26.87 21.97
C ALA A 175 -6.70 27.23 20.97
N ASN A 176 -5.81 26.28 20.65
CA ASN A 176 -4.69 26.43 19.72
C ASN A 176 -4.69 25.31 18.65
N THR A 177 -5.87 24.85 18.24
CA THR A 177 -5.97 23.86 17.15
C THR A 177 -5.42 24.49 15.87
N PRO A 178 -4.42 23.87 15.21
CA PRO A 178 -3.90 24.38 13.94
C PRO A 178 -5.01 24.54 12.91
N ALA A 179 -4.98 25.64 12.16
CA ALA A 179 -5.90 25.83 11.04
C ALA A 179 -5.69 24.71 10.01
N GLY A 180 -6.78 24.10 9.53
CA GLY A 180 -6.71 23.01 8.54
C GLY A 180 -6.32 21.64 9.11
N MET A 181 -6.33 21.46 10.43
CA MET A 181 -6.18 20.15 11.08
C MET A 181 -7.27 19.18 10.61
N LEU A 182 -6.85 18.00 10.15
CA LEU A 182 -7.74 16.94 9.70
C LEU A 182 -8.24 16.11 10.88
N TYR A 183 -9.55 15.90 10.92
CA TYR A 183 -10.21 14.97 11.81
C TYR A 183 -10.85 13.84 11.02
N ASP A 184 -11.05 12.70 11.67
CA ASP A 184 -11.59 11.49 11.02
C ASP A 184 -12.93 11.72 10.29
N ASP A 185 -13.79 12.58 10.84
CA ASP A 185 -15.11 12.92 10.26
C ASP A 185 -15.03 13.90 9.07
N MET A 186 -13.88 14.55 8.87
CA MET A 186 -13.62 15.49 7.78
C MET A 186 -13.00 14.85 6.54
N VAL A 187 -12.57 13.59 6.64
CA VAL A 187 -11.77 12.95 5.61
C VAL A 187 -12.63 11.99 4.79
N GLU A 188 -12.48 12.11 3.48
CA GLU A 188 -12.79 11.05 2.53
C GLU A 188 -11.50 10.29 2.24
N TYR A 189 -11.42 9.06 2.69
CA TYR A 189 -10.18 8.29 2.56
C TYR A 189 -10.12 7.63 1.19
N MET A 190 -8.99 7.82 0.50
CA MET A 190 -8.79 7.30 -0.84
C MET A 190 -7.99 6.00 -0.77
N SER A 191 -8.58 4.95 -1.32
CA SER A 191 -7.99 3.61 -1.44
C SER A 191 -7.35 3.41 -2.81
N SER A 192 -6.50 2.38 -2.95
CA SER A 192 -5.94 1.98 -4.25
C SER A 192 -7.03 1.54 -5.21
N SER A 193 -8.07 0.86 -4.73
CA SER A 193 -9.25 0.52 -5.55
C SER A 193 -9.95 1.77 -6.10
N ALA A 194 -10.06 2.85 -5.33
CA ALA A 194 -10.64 4.12 -5.76
C ALA A 194 -9.74 4.91 -6.73
N ALA A 195 -8.42 4.84 -6.57
CA ALA A 195 -7.44 5.44 -7.48
C ALA A 195 -7.25 4.63 -8.78
N SER A 196 -7.61 3.35 -8.77
CA SER A 196 -7.46 2.40 -9.89
C SER A 196 -8.45 2.56 -11.04
N TRP A 197 -9.04 3.74 -11.21
CA TRP A 197 -9.84 4.12 -12.38
C TRP A 197 -9.19 3.73 -13.72
N TYR A 198 -7.85 3.67 -13.77
CA TYR A 198 -7.07 3.18 -14.91
C TYR A 198 -6.78 1.67 -14.93
N ALA A 199 -6.71 0.98 -13.79
CA ALA A 199 -6.29 -0.43 -13.72
C ALA A 199 -7.41 -1.43 -14.08
N GLU A 200 -8.68 -1.13 -13.81
CA GLU A 200 -9.79 -2.03 -14.16
C GLU A 200 -9.94 -2.26 -15.68
N ASN A 201 -9.50 -1.30 -16.50
CA ASN A 201 -9.50 -1.47 -17.96
C ASN A 201 -8.35 -2.33 -18.49
N ASP A 202 -7.27 -2.52 -17.74
CA ASP A 202 -6.06 -3.24 -18.18
C ASP A 202 -5.91 -4.64 -17.54
N LYS A 203 -6.56 -4.89 -16.39
CA LYS A 203 -6.58 -6.17 -15.66
C LYS A 203 -6.95 -7.41 -16.50
N LEU A 204 -7.60 -7.22 -17.65
CA LEU A 204 -8.14 -8.30 -18.48
C LEU A 204 -7.65 -8.32 -19.93
N ASN A 205 -6.76 -7.39 -20.31
CA ASN A 205 -6.02 -7.47 -21.57
C ASN A 205 -4.75 -8.33 -21.44
N GLY A 206 -4.45 -8.87 -20.25
CA GLY A 206 -3.27 -9.72 -20.02
C GLY A 206 -3.02 -10.14 -18.57
N ALA A 207 -4.02 -10.74 -17.89
CA ALA A 207 -3.86 -11.57 -16.68
C ALA A 207 -2.88 -11.06 -15.59
N VAL A 208 -3.07 -9.81 -15.13
CA VAL A 208 -2.32 -9.27 -14.00
C VAL A 208 -3.19 -9.30 -12.73
N GLY A 209 -2.62 -9.77 -11.61
CA GLY A 209 -3.23 -9.81 -10.29
C GLY A 209 -3.78 -8.47 -9.84
N SER A 210 -4.80 -8.51 -8.96
CA SER A 210 -5.60 -7.32 -8.61
C SER A 210 -4.81 -6.19 -7.98
N ASP A 211 -3.63 -6.50 -7.41
CA ASP A 211 -2.75 -5.60 -6.67
C ASP A 211 -1.33 -5.53 -7.26
N THR A 212 -1.11 -6.14 -8.44
CA THR A 212 0.17 -6.05 -9.15
C THR A 212 0.26 -4.73 -9.91
N GLN A 213 1.31 -3.97 -9.63
CA GLN A 213 1.59 -2.70 -10.27
C GLN A 213 1.85 -2.88 -11.76
N GLN A 214 1.13 -2.10 -12.55
CA GLN A 214 1.32 -1.91 -13.98
C GLN A 214 2.14 -0.65 -14.24
N TYR A 215 1.93 0.38 -13.42
CA TYR A 215 2.66 1.64 -13.46
C TYR A 215 3.32 1.91 -12.11
N PRO A 216 4.49 2.58 -12.08
CA PRO A 216 5.20 2.85 -10.83
C PRO A 216 4.40 3.62 -9.76
N TYR A 217 3.32 4.30 -10.12
CA TYR A 217 2.51 5.16 -9.23
C TYR A 217 1.02 4.80 -9.24
N ASP A 218 0.64 3.59 -9.62
CA ASP A 218 -0.77 3.17 -9.63
C ASP A 218 -1.32 2.73 -8.26
N GLY A 219 -0.46 2.66 -7.23
CA GLY A 219 -0.84 2.34 -5.86
C GLY A 219 -0.91 0.86 -5.52
N GLY A 220 -0.65 -0.05 -6.47
CA GLY A 220 -0.62 -1.50 -6.23
C GLY A 220 0.48 -1.89 -5.23
N GLY A 221 0.29 -2.96 -4.48
CA GLY A 221 1.18 -3.46 -3.44
C GLY A 221 2.20 -4.48 -3.95
N ILE A 222 2.01 -5.06 -5.13
CA ILE A 222 2.89 -6.09 -5.69
C ILE A 222 3.70 -5.53 -6.84
N PHE A 223 5.02 -5.58 -6.76
CA PHE A 223 5.88 -4.99 -7.79
C PHE A 223 7.23 -5.70 -7.91
N PRO A 224 7.83 -5.73 -9.11
CA PRO A 224 9.21 -6.17 -9.29
C PRO A 224 10.19 -5.05 -8.92
N SER A 225 11.24 -5.40 -8.18
CA SER A 225 12.40 -4.53 -7.92
C SER A 225 13.64 -5.37 -7.67
N SER A 226 14.81 -4.90 -8.11
CA SER A 226 16.10 -5.57 -7.81
C SER A 226 16.16 -7.06 -8.19
N GLY A 227 15.37 -7.49 -9.19
CA GLY A 227 15.26 -8.89 -9.62
C GLY A 227 14.40 -9.78 -8.71
N LEU A 228 13.64 -9.21 -7.78
CA LEU A 228 12.73 -9.89 -6.87
C LEU A 228 11.30 -9.38 -7.02
N THR A 229 10.32 -10.21 -6.66
CA THR A 229 8.93 -9.78 -6.48
C THR A 229 8.69 -9.38 -5.02
N PHE A 230 8.30 -8.13 -4.81
CA PHE A 230 7.90 -7.61 -3.52
C PHE A 230 6.38 -7.53 -3.40
N GLY A 231 5.87 -7.77 -2.19
CA GLY A 231 4.53 -7.39 -1.77
C GLY A 231 4.64 -6.41 -0.62
N LEU A 232 3.90 -5.30 -0.65
CA LEU A 232 3.91 -4.29 0.40
C LEU A 232 2.48 -4.00 0.85
N GLU A 233 2.28 -4.02 2.16
CA GLU A 233 1.01 -3.69 2.81
C GLU A 233 1.25 -2.63 3.88
N VAL A 234 0.38 -1.64 4.00
CA VAL A 234 0.53 -0.58 5.00
C VAL A 234 -0.44 -0.82 6.15
N CYS A 235 0.11 -1.21 7.30
CA CYS A 235 -0.64 -1.36 8.55
C CYS A 235 -1.92 -2.18 8.36
N LEU A 236 -3.11 -1.57 8.45
CA LEU A 236 -4.41 -2.24 8.35
C LEU A 236 -4.57 -3.12 7.11
N ASP A 237 -3.93 -2.77 5.99
CA ASP A 237 -3.87 -3.62 4.79
C ASP A 237 -3.40 -5.04 5.11
N HIS A 238 -2.40 -5.17 5.97
CA HIS A 238 -1.89 -6.46 6.38
C HIS A 238 -2.92 -7.21 7.23
N LEU A 239 -3.60 -6.54 8.15
CA LEU A 239 -4.64 -7.18 8.98
C LEU A 239 -5.81 -7.69 8.12
N GLU A 240 -6.23 -6.92 7.13
CA GLU A 240 -7.31 -7.30 6.21
C GLU A 240 -6.86 -8.29 5.13
N GLY A 241 -5.55 -8.60 5.07
CA GLY A 241 -4.99 -9.53 4.11
C GLY A 241 -5.10 -9.03 2.68
N ARG A 242 -4.74 -7.76 2.45
CA ARG A 242 -4.79 -7.08 1.14
C ARG A 242 -4.28 -7.95 0.00
N LEU A 243 -3.11 -8.54 0.20
CA LEU A 243 -2.44 -9.30 -0.86
C LEU A 243 -2.97 -10.73 -0.98
N SER A 244 -3.87 -11.16 -0.08
CA SER A 244 -4.41 -12.52 -0.06
C SER A 244 -5.22 -12.77 -1.32
N GLY A 245 -4.73 -13.70 -2.15
CA GLY A 245 -5.31 -13.95 -3.46
C GLY A 245 -5.11 -12.80 -4.46
N ALA A 246 -4.30 -11.78 -4.18
CA ALA A 246 -4.06 -10.72 -5.16
C ALA A 246 -3.37 -11.23 -6.42
N GLN A 247 -2.46 -12.20 -6.26
CA GLN A 247 -1.75 -12.81 -7.39
C GLN A 247 -2.57 -13.91 -8.09
N LEU A 248 -2.43 -14.00 -9.40
CA LEU A 248 -3.05 -15.02 -10.24
C LEU A 248 -2.10 -16.21 -10.45
N PRO A 249 -2.60 -17.44 -10.67
CA PRO A 249 -1.75 -18.56 -11.04
C PRO A 249 -0.85 -18.26 -12.26
N GLY A 250 0.41 -18.66 -12.15
CA GLY A 250 1.45 -18.37 -13.16
C GLY A 250 2.19 -17.04 -12.98
N GLU A 251 1.70 -16.13 -12.13
CA GLU A 251 2.42 -14.89 -11.83
C GLU A 251 3.66 -15.14 -10.96
N PRO A 252 4.70 -14.28 -11.06
CA PRO A 252 5.85 -14.34 -10.16
C PRO A 252 5.40 -14.21 -8.70
N GLN A 253 5.60 -15.23 -7.88
CA GLN A 253 5.17 -15.24 -6.49
C GLN A 253 5.95 -14.20 -5.66
N ILE A 254 5.30 -13.55 -4.69
CA ILE A 254 5.99 -12.65 -3.76
C ILE A 254 7.10 -13.42 -3.02
N GLN A 255 8.32 -12.89 -3.14
CA GLN A 255 9.52 -13.39 -2.46
C GLN A 255 9.77 -12.65 -1.14
N VAL A 256 9.42 -11.36 -1.08
CA VAL A 256 9.61 -10.51 0.11
C VAL A 256 8.34 -9.71 0.37
N GLN A 257 7.72 -9.93 1.53
CA GLN A 257 6.56 -9.17 1.99
C GLN A 257 6.98 -8.13 3.03
N LEU A 258 6.61 -6.87 2.79
CA LEU A 258 7.02 -5.69 3.56
C LEU A 258 5.80 -5.06 4.23
N VAL A 259 5.91 -4.76 5.53
CA VAL A 259 4.81 -4.18 6.31
C VAL A 259 5.30 -3.00 7.16
N PRO A 260 5.37 -1.79 6.60
CA PRO A 260 5.42 -0.58 7.43
C PRO A 260 4.07 -0.40 8.16
N SER A 261 4.12 -0.18 9.47
CA SER A 261 2.92 -0.06 10.29
C SER A 261 3.06 0.97 11.41
N CYS A 262 1.95 1.31 12.05
CA CYS A 262 1.91 2.10 13.28
C CYS A 262 0.79 1.58 14.21
N GLY A 263 1.12 0.60 15.05
CA GLY A 263 0.21 -0.07 15.98
C GLY A 263 -0.16 -1.51 15.61
N MET A 264 0.50 -2.14 14.64
CA MET A 264 0.14 -3.46 14.13
C MET A 264 1.29 -4.49 14.14
N ASP A 265 0.97 -5.74 14.52
CA ASP A 265 1.88 -6.89 14.40
C ASP A 265 1.73 -7.56 13.03
N LEU A 266 2.80 -8.22 12.59
CA LEU A 266 2.72 -9.21 11.52
C LEU A 266 1.80 -10.36 11.91
N ARG A 267 0.88 -10.74 11.02
CA ARG A 267 -0.09 -11.82 11.22
C ARG A 267 0.14 -12.96 10.25
N ALA A 268 0.27 -14.16 10.81
CA ALA A 268 0.46 -15.38 10.02
C ALA A 268 -0.65 -15.61 8.98
N ALA A 269 -1.89 -15.23 9.31
CA ALA A 269 -3.04 -15.39 8.42
C ALA A 269 -3.01 -14.49 7.17
N SER A 270 -2.15 -13.46 7.18
CA SER A 270 -2.04 -12.46 6.12
C SER A 270 -0.74 -12.59 5.32
N LEU A 271 0.00 -13.68 5.53
CA LEU A 271 1.25 -13.93 4.81
C LEU A 271 0.94 -14.50 3.43
N VAL A 272 1.46 -13.85 2.41
CA VAL A 272 1.25 -14.21 1.00
C VAL A 272 2.60 -14.35 0.32
N ILE A 273 3.39 -15.32 0.80
CA ILE A 273 4.76 -15.53 0.34
C ILE A 273 5.01 -16.95 -0.10
N GLY A 274 5.96 -17.12 -1.02
CA GLY A 274 6.36 -18.42 -1.52
C GLY A 274 7.17 -19.27 -0.53
N PRO A 275 7.47 -20.52 -0.92
CA PRO A 275 8.45 -21.35 -0.23
C PRO A 275 9.76 -20.57 -0.09
N SER A 276 10.30 -20.50 1.12
CA SER A 276 11.50 -19.70 1.43
C SER A 276 11.35 -18.18 1.35
N GLY A 277 10.13 -17.66 1.27
CA GLY A 277 9.86 -16.22 1.30
C GLY A 277 10.26 -15.54 2.61
N LEU A 278 10.38 -14.23 2.55
CA LEU A 278 10.80 -13.37 3.65
C LEU A 278 9.68 -12.41 4.03
N ILE A 279 9.53 -12.16 5.32
CA ILE A 279 8.61 -11.15 5.85
C ILE A 279 9.42 -10.14 6.64
N PHE A 280 9.16 -8.86 6.44
CA PHE A 280 9.79 -7.80 7.20
C PHE A 280 8.76 -6.75 7.62
N GLY A 281 8.71 -6.43 8.91
CA GLY A 281 7.79 -5.47 9.50
C GLY A 281 8.51 -4.41 10.34
N CYS A 282 7.99 -3.18 10.31
CA CYS A 282 8.53 -2.02 11.03
C CYS A 282 7.38 -1.16 11.55
N ASP A 283 7.21 -1.14 12.86
CA ASP A 283 6.06 -0.57 13.56
C ASP A 283 6.42 0.72 14.34
N GLY A 284 5.59 1.74 14.11
CA GLY A 284 5.72 3.07 14.70
C GLY A 284 5.01 3.30 16.04
N LEU A 285 4.40 2.30 16.67
CA LEU A 285 3.69 2.45 17.95
C LEU A 285 4.08 1.40 18.99
N GLY A 286 5.35 1.00 18.96
CA GLY A 286 5.98 0.25 20.03
C GLY A 286 5.94 -1.26 19.91
N ARG A 287 5.57 -1.82 18.75
CA ARG A 287 5.81 -3.23 18.42
C ARG A 287 7.19 -3.45 17.80
N GLY A 288 7.86 -2.36 17.40
CA GLY A 288 9.23 -2.35 16.91
C GLY A 288 9.36 -3.02 15.56
N ALA A 289 10.37 -3.87 15.37
CA ALA A 289 10.61 -4.51 14.08
C ALA A 289 10.77 -6.02 14.20
N ALA A 290 10.39 -6.74 13.15
CA ALA A 290 10.60 -8.17 13.05
C ALA A 290 10.89 -8.57 11.60
N ALA A 291 11.81 -9.52 11.42
CA ALA A 291 12.07 -10.15 10.15
C ALA A 291 12.04 -11.67 10.31
N TYR A 292 11.41 -12.35 9.36
CA TYR A 292 11.19 -13.79 9.37
C TYR A 292 11.50 -14.40 8.02
N GLN A 293 11.92 -15.66 8.04
CA GLN A 293 12.10 -16.50 6.86
C GLN A 293 11.22 -17.74 6.96
N VAL A 294 10.58 -18.11 5.86
CA VAL A 294 9.91 -19.41 5.75
C VAL A 294 10.95 -20.49 5.50
N ALA A 295 10.96 -21.54 6.33
CA ALA A 295 11.86 -22.68 6.20
C ALA A 295 11.02 -23.96 6.19
N GLY A 296 10.61 -24.41 5.00
CA GLY A 296 9.62 -25.48 4.86
C GLY A 296 8.27 -25.05 5.44
N ASN A 297 7.78 -25.77 6.45
CA ASN A 297 6.51 -25.48 7.13
C ASN A 297 6.68 -24.61 8.39
N ALA A 298 7.89 -24.10 8.66
CA ALA A 298 8.20 -23.29 9.82
C ALA A 298 8.48 -21.82 9.43
N ILE A 299 8.15 -20.90 10.32
CA ILE A 299 8.57 -19.49 10.26
C ILE A 299 9.70 -19.31 11.27
N VAL A 300 10.87 -18.88 10.80
CA VAL A 300 12.07 -18.70 11.62
C VAL A 300 12.38 -17.22 11.73
N THR A 301 12.63 -16.74 12.95
CA THR A 301 13.07 -15.36 13.21
C THR A 301 14.50 -15.16 12.73
N ILE A 302 14.74 -14.08 12.00
CA ILE A 302 16.09 -13.66 11.61
C ILE A 302 16.71 -12.90 12.79
N HIS A 303 17.95 -13.24 13.14
CA HIS A 303 18.67 -12.58 14.22
C HIS A 303 18.88 -11.09 13.92
N SER A 304 18.90 -10.28 14.98
CA SER A 304 19.06 -8.83 14.86
C SER A 304 19.98 -8.25 15.92
N SER A 305 20.53 -7.08 15.60
CA SER A 305 21.25 -6.19 16.49
C SER A 305 20.63 -4.79 16.42
N VAL A 306 20.91 -3.94 17.40
CA VAL A 306 20.32 -2.59 17.45
C VAL A 306 21.35 -1.54 17.74
N THR A 307 21.25 -0.44 17.00
CA THR A 307 22.06 0.77 17.15
C THR A 307 21.13 1.93 17.45
N ALA A 308 21.28 2.58 18.61
CA ALA A 308 20.51 3.77 18.95
C ALA A 308 20.98 4.96 18.10
N LEU A 309 20.04 5.84 17.71
CA LEU A 309 20.38 7.12 17.11
C LEU A 309 20.39 8.22 18.18
N ASP A 310 21.41 9.07 18.10
CA ASP A 310 21.54 10.27 18.92
C ASP A 310 20.35 11.22 18.70
N ALA A 311 19.77 11.74 19.79
CA ALA A 311 18.71 12.75 19.76
C ALA A 311 19.20 14.19 19.65
N SER A 312 20.45 14.41 19.26
CA SER A 312 20.92 15.75 18.90
C SER A 312 19.97 16.41 17.90
N ASP A 313 19.66 17.67 18.16
CA ASP A 313 18.74 18.45 17.34
C ASP A 313 19.17 18.44 15.86
N LEU A 314 18.18 18.56 14.99
CA LEU A 314 18.40 18.67 13.56
C LEU A 314 18.87 20.09 13.23
N PRO A 315 19.70 20.26 12.20
CA PRO A 315 20.05 21.58 11.72
C PRO A 315 18.79 22.37 11.39
N ALA A 316 18.80 23.66 11.72
CA ALA A 316 17.72 24.56 11.33
C ALA A 316 17.69 24.71 9.81
N ASP A 317 16.49 24.81 9.24
CA ASP A 317 16.36 25.31 7.88
C ASP A 317 16.61 26.83 7.86
N GLY A 318 17.28 27.33 6.83
CA GLY A 318 17.43 28.77 6.58
C GLY A 318 18.15 29.59 7.66
N GLY A 319 18.92 28.98 8.57
CA GLY A 319 19.72 29.68 9.59
C GLY A 319 18.98 30.01 10.90
N GLY A 320 17.83 29.38 11.16
CA GLY A 320 17.07 29.52 12.41
C GLY A 320 17.63 28.73 13.61
N ALA A 321 16.80 28.56 14.64
CA ALA A 321 17.12 27.68 15.77
C ALA A 321 17.04 26.19 15.37
N PRO A 322 17.88 25.30 15.95
CA PRO A 322 17.82 23.87 15.68
C PRO A 322 16.42 23.28 15.86
N VAL A 323 16.07 22.29 15.05
CA VAL A 323 14.77 21.63 15.10
C VAL A 323 14.85 20.45 16.08
N ALA A 324 14.10 20.54 17.17
CA ALA A 324 14.00 19.46 18.14
C ALA A 324 13.26 18.25 17.56
N ILE A 325 13.83 17.06 17.63
CA ILE A 325 13.18 15.84 17.11
C ILE A 325 11.82 15.59 17.79
N ALA A 326 11.69 15.96 19.05
CA ALA A 326 10.46 15.89 19.83
C ALA A 326 9.29 16.71 19.24
N SER A 327 9.56 17.71 18.38
CA SER A 327 8.50 18.45 17.69
C SER A 327 7.97 17.72 16.46
N LEU A 328 8.69 16.71 15.97
CA LEU A 328 8.32 15.93 14.79
C LEU A 328 7.71 14.57 15.17
N PHE A 329 8.14 14.00 16.29
CA PHE A 329 7.77 12.66 16.74
C PHE A 329 7.59 12.60 18.26
N PRO A 330 6.66 11.78 18.78
CA PRO A 330 6.43 11.71 20.22
C PRO A 330 7.67 11.18 20.94
N VAL A 331 8.06 11.87 22.00
CA VAL A 331 9.12 11.40 22.89
C VAL A 331 8.63 10.17 23.66
N GLY A 332 9.41 9.10 23.66
CA GLY A 332 9.29 8.04 24.67
C GLY A 332 8.19 6.98 24.50
N ALA A 333 7.58 6.79 23.33
CA ALA A 333 6.46 5.84 23.19
C ALA A 333 6.65 4.70 22.15
N ALA A 334 7.88 4.39 21.72
CA ALA A 334 8.15 3.15 20.96
C ALA A 334 8.54 1.95 21.86
N THR A 335 8.36 2.07 23.19
CA THR A 335 9.02 1.22 24.18
C THR A 335 8.13 0.13 24.80
N GLY A 336 6.90 -0.03 24.31
CA GLY A 336 5.87 -0.83 24.97
C GLY A 336 5.94 -2.36 24.78
N ARG A 337 6.22 -2.87 23.57
CA ARG A 337 6.00 -4.30 23.26
C ARG A 337 6.88 -4.89 22.14
N CYS A 338 8.01 -4.30 21.77
CA CYS A 338 8.92 -5.01 20.86
C CYS A 338 9.57 -6.18 21.60
N GLY A 339 9.39 -7.41 21.09
CA GLY A 339 10.06 -8.62 21.56
C GLY A 339 11.59 -8.59 21.42
N VAL A 340 12.13 -7.52 20.84
CA VAL A 340 13.55 -7.19 20.82
C VAL A 340 13.73 -5.94 21.69
N ARG A 341 13.97 -6.15 23.00
CA ARG A 341 14.59 -5.15 23.89
C ARG A 341 16.11 -5.36 23.87
N PRO A 342 16.88 -4.68 23.02
CA PRO A 342 18.23 -4.31 23.42
C PRO A 342 18.07 -3.04 24.24
N ALA A 343 18.07 -3.22 25.56
CA ALA A 343 18.42 -2.24 26.60
C ALA A 343 18.63 -0.76 26.18
N LEU A 344 17.64 -0.10 25.59
CA LEU A 344 17.53 1.35 25.68
C LEU A 344 17.03 1.60 27.10
N ASN A 345 17.97 1.90 27.98
CA ASN A 345 17.70 2.16 29.38
C ASN A 345 16.60 3.23 29.45
N THR A 346 15.55 3.00 30.23
CA THR A 346 14.37 3.88 30.26
C THR A 346 14.70 5.30 30.73
N ALA A 347 15.88 5.52 31.33
CA ALA A 347 16.43 6.83 31.64
C ALA A 347 16.80 7.66 30.40
N ASP A 348 17.12 7.01 29.27
CA ASP A 348 17.48 7.65 27.99
C ASP A 348 16.30 7.72 27.01
N ALA A 349 15.11 7.23 27.40
CA ALA A 349 13.90 7.23 26.56
C ALA A 349 13.39 8.66 26.22
N GLY A 350 13.91 9.67 26.91
CA GLY A 350 13.71 11.09 26.59
C GLY A 350 14.66 11.66 25.54
N ALA A 351 15.66 10.88 25.08
CA ALA A 351 16.86 11.38 24.41
C ALA A 351 17.35 10.50 23.24
N VAL A 352 16.47 9.79 22.53
CA VAL A 352 16.87 9.05 21.31
C VAL A 352 15.99 9.39 20.11
N ALA A 353 16.63 9.57 18.95
CA ALA A 353 15.96 9.83 17.67
C ALA A 353 15.36 8.56 17.04
N GLY A 354 15.06 7.55 17.85
CA GLY A 354 14.78 6.18 17.41
C GLY A 354 16.03 5.29 17.38
N ALA A 355 15.91 4.13 16.74
CA ALA A 355 16.98 3.14 16.63
C ALA A 355 16.97 2.42 15.28
N ILE A 356 18.13 2.01 14.78
CA ILE A 356 18.26 1.08 13.65
C ILE A 356 18.33 -0.34 14.19
N VAL A 357 17.39 -1.19 13.79
CA VAL A 357 17.45 -2.63 13.97
C VAL A 357 18.03 -3.25 12.70
N THR A 358 19.20 -3.86 12.81
CA THR A 358 19.90 -4.51 11.70
C THR A 358 19.75 -6.02 11.81
N TYR A 359 19.29 -6.68 10.75
CA TYR A 359 19.13 -8.13 10.71
C TYR A 359 20.33 -8.80 10.04
N ASP A 360 20.58 -10.07 10.37
CA ASP A 360 21.60 -10.85 9.69
C ASP A 360 21.22 -11.07 8.21
N PRO A 361 22.18 -11.01 7.26
CA PRO A 361 21.91 -11.33 5.87
C PRO A 361 21.42 -12.78 5.70
N VAL A 362 20.40 -12.96 4.88
CA VAL A 362 19.86 -14.29 4.52
C VAL A 362 19.87 -14.47 3.01
N ALA A 363 19.88 -15.72 2.55
CA ALA A 363 19.85 -16.03 1.13
C ALA A 363 18.57 -15.48 0.48
N VAL A 364 18.69 -14.97 -0.74
CA VAL A 364 17.55 -14.54 -1.55
C VAL A 364 16.63 -15.74 -1.81
N PRO A 365 15.30 -15.59 -1.61
CA PRO A 365 14.33 -16.63 -1.92
C PRO A 365 14.40 -17.00 -3.40
N GLN A 366 14.27 -18.28 -3.74
CA GLN A 366 14.27 -18.68 -5.15
C GLN A 366 13.01 -18.14 -5.85
N PRO A 367 13.11 -17.69 -7.12
CA PRO A 367 11.95 -17.32 -7.90
C PRO A 367 10.99 -18.51 -8.01
N ALA A 368 9.71 -18.23 -7.79
CA ALA A 368 8.61 -19.18 -7.96
C ALA A 368 7.46 -18.49 -8.68
N VAL A 369 6.51 -19.28 -9.17
CA VAL A 369 5.24 -18.77 -9.68
C VAL A 369 4.12 -19.23 -8.76
N VAL A 370 3.05 -18.45 -8.71
CA VAL A 370 1.83 -18.83 -7.98
C VAL A 370 1.30 -20.15 -8.57
N PRO A 371 1.14 -21.20 -7.76
CA PRO A 371 0.64 -22.48 -8.24
C PRO A 371 -0.83 -22.37 -8.63
N GLY A 372 -1.25 -23.20 -9.59
CA GLY A 372 -2.66 -23.31 -9.98
C GLY A 372 -2.89 -23.17 -11.47
N GLN A 373 -4.15 -22.97 -11.84
CA GLN A 373 -4.57 -22.83 -13.23
C GLN A 373 -5.64 -21.74 -13.36
N ILE A 374 -5.65 -21.09 -14.51
CA ILE A 374 -6.70 -20.13 -14.89
C ILE A 374 -7.33 -20.62 -16.19
N ARG A 375 -8.65 -20.75 -16.21
CA ARG A 375 -9.41 -20.98 -17.44
C ARG A 375 -10.25 -19.76 -17.75
N THR A 376 -10.15 -19.27 -18.97
CA THR A 376 -10.78 -18.01 -19.37
C THR A 376 -11.70 -18.21 -20.58
N TRP A 377 -12.90 -17.67 -20.47
CA TRP A 377 -13.84 -17.54 -21.58
C TRP A 377 -14.04 -16.06 -21.89
N VAL A 378 -13.96 -15.69 -23.17
CA VAL A 378 -14.20 -14.32 -23.64
C VAL A 378 -15.29 -14.34 -24.71
N TRP A 379 -16.29 -13.49 -24.55
CA TRP A 379 -17.36 -13.27 -25.51
C TRP A 379 -17.31 -11.84 -26.01
N ASN A 380 -17.28 -11.66 -27.32
CA ASN A 380 -17.26 -10.36 -27.97
C ASN A 380 -18.56 -10.11 -28.74
N TRP A 381 -19.15 -8.94 -28.53
CA TRP A 381 -20.25 -8.35 -29.29
C TRP A 381 -19.83 -6.98 -29.81
N PRO A 382 -20.58 -6.38 -30.76
CA PRO A 382 -20.21 -5.08 -31.34
C PRO A 382 -19.92 -4.01 -30.28
N ASP A 383 -20.67 -4.02 -29.18
CA ASP A 383 -20.59 -2.99 -28.14
C ASP A 383 -20.31 -3.52 -26.73
N ILE A 384 -20.00 -4.81 -26.58
CA ILE A 384 -19.80 -5.45 -25.27
C ILE A 384 -18.75 -6.57 -25.37
N GLN A 385 -17.85 -6.65 -24.41
CA GLN A 385 -17.02 -7.81 -24.14
C GLN A 385 -17.33 -8.34 -22.73
N VAL A 386 -17.56 -9.64 -22.61
CA VAL A 386 -17.70 -10.31 -21.31
C VAL A 386 -16.57 -11.33 -21.18
N GLN A 387 -15.93 -11.38 -20.03
CA GLN A 387 -14.88 -12.35 -19.72
C GLN A 387 -15.11 -12.99 -18.37
N PHE A 388 -15.02 -14.31 -18.32
CA PHE A 388 -15.04 -15.09 -17.09
C PHE A 388 -13.70 -15.80 -16.95
N ALA A 389 -13.06 -15.71 -15.79
CA ALA A 389 -11.86 -16.45 -15.45
C ALA A 389 -12.09 -17.30 -14.20
N LEU A 390 -12.02 -18.61 -14.34
CA LEU A 390 -12.06 -19.56 -13.22
C LEU A 390 -10.64 -19.83 -12.76
N LEU A 391 -10.40 -19.67 -11.46
CA LEU A 391 -9.11 -19.90 -10.84
C LEU A 391 -9.17 -21.17 -10.00
N TYR A 392 -8.16 -22.00 -10.20
CA TYR A 392 -7.96 -23.25 -9.49
C TYR A 392 -6.63 -23.20 -8.76
N ASP A 393 -6.57 -23.78 -7.57
CA ASP A 393 -5.34 -23.90 -6.78
C ASP A 393 -4.36 -24.92 -7.39
N GLY A 394 -3.20 -25.10 -6.74
CA GLY A 394 -2.20 -26.08 -7.16
C GLY A 394 -2.65 -27.54 -7.12
N ALA A 395 -3.76 -27.85 -6.43
CA ALA A 395 -4.38 -29.17 -6.39
C ALA A 395 -5.51 -29.33 -7.43
N GLY A 396 -5.81 -28.28 -8.21
CA GLY A 396 -6.89 -28.26 -9.18
C GLY A 396 -8.27 -28.05 -8.56
N ILE A 397 -8.35 -27.59 -7.32
CA ILE A 397 -9.61 -27.24 -6.64
C ILE A 397 -9.98 -25.81 -7.04
N PHE A 398 -11.24 -25.61 -7.44
CA PHE A 398 -11.77 -24.28 -7.74
C PHE A 398 -11.70 -23.38 -6.49
N GLU A 399 -11.07 -22.21 -6.63
CA GLU A 399 -10.97 -21.22 -5.56
C GLU A 399 -11.94 -20.06 -5.76
N ARG A 400 -11.93 -19.47 -6.97
CA ARG A 400 -12.68 -18.24 -7.25
C ARG A 400 -12.99 -18.05 -8.73
N LEU A 401 -14.02 -17.25 -8.98
CA LEU A 401 -14.42 -16.78 -10.29
C LEU A 401 -14.20 -15.26 -10.38
N LEU A 402 -13.57 -14.81 -11.46
CA LEU A 402 -13.49 -13.40 -11.83
C LEU A 402 -14.39 -13.16 -13.05
N CYS A 403 -15.14 -12.07 -13.04
CA CYS A 403 -16.01 -11.66 -14.14
C CYS A 403 -15.72 -10.21 -14.52
N ARG A 404 -15.52 -9.96 -15.82
CA ARG A 404 -15.43 -8.64 -16.42
C ARG A 404 -16.52 -8.46 -17.45
N MET A 405 -17.11 -7.28 -17.46
CA MET A 405 -17.92 -6.80 -18.56
C MET A 405 -17.41 -5.41 -18.97
N VAL A 406 -17.17 -5.22 -20.27
CA VAL A 406 -16.79 -3.93 -20.89
C VAL A 406 -17.82 -3.62 -21.95
N SER A 407 -18.23 -2.37 -22.08
CA SER A 407 -19.10 -1.91 -23.16
C SER A 407 -18.50 -0.72 -23.92
N THR A 408 -19.05 -0.36 -25.06
CA THR A 408 -18.70 0.87 -25.80
C THR A 408 -19.87 1.87 -25.84
N THR A 409 -21.04 1.52 -25.29
CA THR A 409 -22.29 2.29 -25.50
C THR A 409 -22.95 2.82 -24.23
N PHE A 410 -22.61 2.34 -23.03
CA PHE A 410 -23.18 2.85 -21.78
C PHE A 410 -22.19 2.81 -20.62
N GLN A 411 -22.33 3.71 -19.63
CA GLN A 411 -21.41 3.93 -18.51
C GLN A 411 -22.11 3.74 -17.13
N LEU A 412 -21.68 2.76 -16.34
CA LEU A 412 -22.05 2.52 -14.93
C LEU A 412 -20.80 2.71 -14.06
N ASN A 413 -20.84 3.57 -13.02
CA ASN A 413 -19.68 3.84 -12.17
C ASN A 413 -18.40 4.24 -12.91
N ARG A 414 -18.59 5.03 -13.95
CA ARG A 414 -17.56 5.43 -14.91
C ARG A 414 -17.09 4.29 -15.83
N PHE A 415 -17.30 3.01 -15.53
CA PHE A 415 -16.99 1.87 -16.41
C PHE A 415 -18.09 1.59 -17.43
N TRP A 416 -17.74 0.97 -18.55
CA TRP A 416 -18.74 0.73 -19.58
C TRP A 416 -19.42 -0.64 -19.40
N TYR A 417 -20.74 -0.67 -19.29
CA TYR A 417 -21.52 -1.91 -19.19
C TYR A 417 -22.72 -1.85 -20.14
N ALA A 418 -23.26 -2.99 -20.56
CA ALA A 418 -24.59 -2.98 -21.16
C ALA A 418 -25.32 -4.25 -20.75
N VAL A 419 -26.53 -4.07 -20.24
CA VAL A 419 -27.47 -5.16 -20.00
C VAL A 419 -28.56 -4.98 -21.05
N PRO A 420 -28.65 -5.87 -22.04
CA PRO A 420 -29.72 -5.77 -23.02
C PRO A 420 -31.07 -5.82 -22.31
N ASP A 421 -32.00 -4.95 -22.70
CA ASP A 421 -33.39 -4.88 -22.21
C ASP A 421 -34.23 -6.10 -22.66
N ARG A 422 -33.60 -7.27 -22.75
CA ARG A 422 -34.19 -8.54 -23.20
C ARG A 422 -34.34 -9.46 -22.00
N ASP A 423 -35.45 -10.19 -21.97
CA ASP A 423 -35.85 -11.11 -20.89
C ASP A 423 -34.77 -12.13 -20.49
N LYS A 424 -33.84 -12.46 -21.41
CA LYS A 424 -32.66 -13.30 -21.17
C LYS A 424 -31.70 -13.17 -22.35
N VAL A 425 -30.42 -12.97 -22.08
CA VAL A 425 -29.35 -13.00 -23.08
C VAL A 425 -28.50 -14.22 -22.82
N THR A 426 -28.42 -15.14 -23.78
CA THR A 426 -27.56 -16.33 -23.66
C THR A 426 -26.38 -16.22 -24.62
N MET A 427 -25.19 -16.32 -24.05
CA MET A 427 -23.89 -16.36 -24.69
C MET A 427 -23.41 -17.80 -24.80
N ARG A 428 -22.73 -18.11 -25.91
CA ARG A 428 -21.98 -19.35 -26.10
C ARG A 428 -20.59 -19.00 -26.60
N GLY A 429 -19.56 -19.67 -26.09
CA GLY A 429 -18.18 -19.45 -26.49
C GLY A 429 -17.33 -20.64 -26.12
N THR A 430 -16.07 -20.62 -26.53
CA THR A 430 -15.09 -21.66 -26.21
C THR A 430 -13.94 -21.01 -25.44
N ASP A 431 -13.40 -21.70 -24.43
CA ASP A 431 -12.17 -21.25 -23.76
C ASP A 431 -10.93 -21.45 -24.64
N THR A 432 -9.77 -21.15 -24.06
CA THR A 432 -8.44 -21.34 -24.68
C THR A 432 -8.13 -22.79 -25.03
N ASP A 433 -8.79 -23.76 -24.39
CA ASP A 433 -8.62 -25.19 -24.61
C ASP A 433 -9.70 -25.78 -25.55
N GLY A 434 -10.59 -24.93 -26.07
CA GLY A 434 -11.68 -25.32 -26.97
C GLY A 434 -12.92 -25.88 -26.28
N MET A 435 -13.03 -25.76 -24.96
CA MET A 435 -14.18 -26.23 -24.18
C MET A 435 -15.35 -25.26 -24.33
N GLU A 436 -16.50 -25.76 -24.75
CA GLU A 436 -17.72 -24.96 -24.85
C GLU A 436 -18.22 -24.52 -23.48
N GLY A 437 -18.57 -23.23 -23.37
CA GLY A 437 -19.21 -22.64 -22.22
C GLY A 437 -20.41 -21.79 -22.64
N THR A 438 -21.40 -21.71 -21.75
CA THR A 438 -22.58 -20.86 -21.93
C THR A 438 -22.78 -19.96 -20.72
N VAL A 439 -23.15 -18.71 -20.95
CA VAL A 439 -23.51 -17.76 -19.89
C VAL A 439 -24.82 -17.12 -20.27
N ALA A 440 -25.82 -17.18 -19.39
CA ALA A 440 -27.08 -16.48 -19.58
C ALA A 440 -27.24 -15.39 -18.53
N LEU A 441 -27.51 -14.16 -18.96
CA LEU A 441 -27.79 -13.04 -18.09
C LEU A 441 -29.25 -12.62 -18.23
N ARG A 442 -29.91 -12.31 -17.12
CA ARG A 442 -31.29 -11.84 -17.07
C ARG A 442 -31.45 -10.78 -15.99
N ARG A 443 -32.11 -9.67 -16.31
CA ARG A 443 -32.53 -8.69 -15.29
C ARG A 443 -33.65 -9.28 -14.45
N VAL A 444 -33.54 -9.15 -13.13
CA VAL A 444 -34.52 -9.58 -12.13
C VAL A 444 -34.71 -8.48 -11.08
N ALA A 445 -35.65 -8.68 -10.15
CA ALA A 445 -35.77 -7.82 -8.98
C ALA A 445 -34.58 -8.05 -8.03
N GLY A 446 -34.07 -6.96 -7.44
CA GLY A 446 -33.00 -7.03 -6.44
C GLY A 446 -33.52 -7.42 -5.05
N SER A 447 -32.61 -7.82 -4.18
CA SER A 447 -32.85 -8.00 -2.76
C SER A 447 -32.82 -6.65 -2.04
N ASN A 448 -33.60 -6.46 -0.98
CA ASN A 448 -33.59 -5.22 -0.20
C ASN A 448 -32.18 -4.93 0.37
N PRO A 449 -31.57 -3.76 0.12
CA PRO A 449 -32.19 -2.49 -0.30
C PRO A 449 -32.31 -2.24 -1.80
N TYR A 450 -31.77 -3.11 -2.65
CA TYR A 450 -31.69 -2.95 -4.10
C TYR A 450 -33.01 -3.22 -4.81
N HIS A 451 -33.31 -2.39 -5.82
CA HIS A 451 -34.51 -2.51 -6.65
C HIS A 451 -34.35 -3.54 -7.78
N TYR A 452 -33.13 -3.79 -8.24
CA TYR A 452 -32.84 -4.63 -9.40
C TYR A 452 -31.66 -5.57 -9.17
N GLY A 453 -31.59 -6.65 -9.93
CA GLY A 453 -30.42 -7.52 -9.99
C GLY A 453 -30.22 -8.14 -11.38
N ILE A 454 -29.04 -8.68 -11.62
CA ILE A 454 -28.71 -9.50 -12.79
C ILE A 454 -28.57 -10.94 -12.32
N GLU A 455 -29.53 -11.78 -12.68
CA GLU A 455 -29.39 -13.22 -12.57
C GLU A 455 -28.44 -13.71 -13.68
N CYS A 456 -27.46 -14.51 -13.28
CA CYS A 456 -26.53 -15.17 -14.17
C CYS A 456 -26.68 -16.70 -14.04
N THR A 457 -26.75 -17.39 -15.16
CA THR A 457 -26.57 -18.83 -15.25
C THR A 457 -25.35 -19.11 -16.10
N ALA A 458 -24.25 -19.58 -15.51
CA ALA A 458 -23.05 -19.95 -16.23
C ALA A 458 -22.87 -21.47 -16.22
N ASN A 459 -22.49 -22.04 -17.35
CA ASN A 459 -22.09 -23.42 -17.51
C ASN A 459 -20.79 -23.42 -18.31
N LEU A 460 -19.66 -23.45 -17.59
CA LEU A 460 -18.31 -23.24 -18.09
C LEU A 460 -17.51 -24.52 -17.87
N GLY A 461 -17.80 -25.55 -18.66
CA GLY A 461 -17.18 -26.85 -18.49
C GLY A 461 -17.69 -27.62 -17.28
N ASP A 462 -16.80 -27.83 -16.31
CA ASP A 462 -17.11 -28.47 -15.01
C ASP A 462 -17.69 -27.49 -13.98
N PHE A 463 -17.66 -26.19 -14.26
CA PHE A 463 -18.22 -25.17 -13.41
C PHE A 463 -19.65 -24.81 -13.81
N GLN A 464 -20.58 -24.89 -12.87
CA GLN A 464 -21.96 -24.43 -13.02
C GLN A 464 -22.30 -23.41 -11.96
N PHE A 465 -22.83 -22.27 -12.39
CA PHE A 465 -23.34 -21.22 -11.53
C PHE A 465 -24.78 -20.88 -11.93
N SER A 466 -25.62 -20.62 -10.95
CA SER A 466 -26.95 -20.05 -11.17
C SER A 466 -27.33 -19.21 -9.95
N GLY A 467 -27.49 -17.90 -10.13
CA GLY A 467 -27.81 -16.99 -9.03
C GLY A 467 -27.79 -15.53 -9.45
N ILE A 468 -27.89 -14.62 -8.47
CA ILE A 468 -27.77 -13.17 -8.70
C ILE A 468 -26.29 -12.81 -8.72
N ALA A 469 -25.80 -12.30 -9.85
CA ALA A 469 -24.42 -11.86 -10.03
C ALA A 469 -24.22 -10.40 -9.60
N PHE A 470 -25.24 -9.55 -9.73
CA PHE A 470 -25.16 -8.12 -9.42
C PHE A 470 -26.49 -7.61 -8.87
N GLU A 471 -26.48 -6.70 -7.91
CA GLU A 471 -27.67 -6.00 -7.41
C GLU A 471 -27.46 -4.47 -7.42
N PHE A 472 -28.52 -3.71 -7.68
CA PHE A 472 -28.45 -2.26 -7.85
C PHE A 472 -29.76 -1.54 -7.54
N ASP A 473 -29.64 -0.32 -7.01
CA ASP A 473 -30.73 0.39 -6.33
C ASP A 473 -31.52 1.38 -7.21
N ARG A 474 -31.09 1.61 -8.45
CA ARG A 474 -31.76 2.56 -9.36
C ARG A 474 -31.95 1.96 -10.74
N GLU A 475 -32.99 2.42 -11.42
CA GLU A 475 -33.23 2.04 -12.79
C GLU A 475 -32.05 2.51 -13.65
N ILE A 476 -31.47 1.60 -14.43
CA ILE A 476 -30.37 1.91 -15.35
C ILE A 476 -30.98 2.72 -16.49
N ASP A 477 -31.11 4.03 -16.28
CA ASP A 477 -31.43 4.96 -17.35
C ASP A 477 -30.14 5.25 -18.14
N THR A 478 -30.27 5.41 -19.44
CA THR A 478 -29.17 5.64 -20.40
C THR A 478 -28.42 6.97 -20.21
N THR A 479 -28.70 7.70 -19.13
CA THR A 479 -28.02 8.94 -18.77
C THR A 479 -26.95 8.72 -17.67
N PRO A 480 -25.76 9.34 -17.79
CA PRO A 480 -24.64 9.07 -16.89
C PRO A 480 -24.91 9.64 -15.49
N ALA A 481 -24.96 8.77 -14.47
CA ALA A 481 -24.97 9.15 -13.07
C ALA A 481 -24.27 8.10 -12.17
N THR A 482 -23.59 8.58 -11.13
CA THR A 482 -22.76 7.82 -10.17
C THR A 482 -23.62 6.98 -9.20
N VAL A 483 -23.25 5.70 -8.94
CA VAL A 483 -23.99 4.77 -8.05
C VAL A 483 -23.00 3.99 -7.14
N GLY A 484 -23.40 3.51 -5.96
CA GLY A 484 -22.56 2.70 -5.06
C GLY A 484 -22.95 1.22 -5.07
N PHE A 485 -22.01 0.29 -4.86
CA PHE A 485 -22.25 -1.17 -4.93
C PHE A 485 -21.44 -1.97 -3.89
N THR A 486 -21.96 -3.17 -3.56
CA THR A 486 -21.28 -4.27 -2.85
C THR A 486 -21.54 -5.56 -3.64
N ALA A 487 -20.50 -6.30 -4.02
CA ALA A 487 -20.64 -7.65 -4.58
C ALA A 487 -21.01 -8.63 -3.45
N VAL A 488 -21.97 -9.53 -3.69
CA VAL A 488 -22.40 -10.58 -2.73
C VAL A 488 -21.80 -11.92 -3.12
#